data_AF-A0A223EFL1-F1
#
_entry.id   AF-A0A223EFL1-F1
#
_cell.length_a   1.000
_cell.length_b   1.000
_cell.length_c   1.000
_cell.angle_alpha   90.00
_cell.angle_beta   90.00
_cell.angle_gamma   90.00
#
_symmetry.space_group_name_H-M   'P 1'
#
loop_
_entity.id
_entity.type
_entity.pdbx_description
1 polymer ?
#
loop_
_entity_poly.entity_id
_entity_poly.type
_entity_poly.pdbx_seq_one_letter_code
_entity_poly.pdbx_strand_id
1 'polypeptide(L)'
;MNKEQFLKQLNASLTRLSLEEREDILQDYEEYFEIGMEKGKSEQEISTSLGNPKQISKELMATYHLGQVEQTTSAANVMRAVWAVIGLGFFNLVIVLGPFIALIGVVIAGWASAIAFILAPFGVLFNLAIGNFQLFDLFFALGLCGIGIFIAMGMFVATSALTKGFIRYLKFNASLVKGGLKND
;
A
#
# COMPACT_ATOMS: atom_id res chain seq x y z
N MET A 1 11.92 -35.79 -43.82
CA MET A 1 10.46 -35.98 -43.88
C MET A 1 9.92 -35.09 -44.99
N ASN A 2 8.74 -35.37 -45.53
CA ASN A 2 8.11 -34.52 -46.54
C ASN A 2 7.32 -33.36 -45.88
N LYS A 3 6.86 -32.37 -46.67
CA LYS A 3 6.15 -31.17 -46.16
C LYS A 3 4.96 -31.55 -45.27
N GLU A 4 4.12 -32.46 -45.75
CA GLU A 4 2.91 -32.91 -45.05
C GLU A 4 3.23 -33.55 -43.68
N GLN A 5 4.24 -34.42 -43.61
CA GLN A 5 4.68 -35.05 -42.37
C GLN A 5 5.24 -34.04 -41.37
N PHE A 6 5.96 -33.02 -41.85
CA PHE A 6 6.52 -31.97 -41.01
C PHE A 6 5.40 -31.13 -40.38
N LEU A 7 4.48 -30.61 -41.19
CA LEU A 7 3.37 -29.78 -40.74
C LEU A 7 2.44 -30.54 -39.80
N LYS A 8 2.14 -31.82 -40.08
CA LYS A 8 1.33 -32.66 -39.20
C LYS A 8 1.95 -32.85 -37.82
N GLN A 9 3.27 -33.05 -37.75
CA GLN A 9 3.99 -33.20 -36.48
C GLN A 9 4.11 -31.89 -35.72
N LEU A 10 4.34 -30.77 -36.41
CA LEU A 10 4.35 -29.44 -35.82
C LEU A 10 2.99 -29.11 -35.22
N ASN A 11 1.93 -29.25 -36.02
CA ASN A 11 0.54 -29.05 -35.60
C ASN A 11 0.24 -29.87 -34.34
N ALA A 12 0.47 -31.18 -34.36
CA ALA A 12 0.23 -32.07 -33.22
C ALA A 12 0.96 -31.65 -31.92
N SER A 13 2.04 -30.87 -32.03
CA SER A 13 2.85 -30.41 -30.90
C SER A 13 2.49 -29.00 -30.41
N LEU A 14 1.66 -28.26 -31.15
CA LEU A 14 1.18 -26.90 -30.83
C LEU A 14 -0.21 -26.87 -30.14
N THR A 15 -0.59 -27.90 -29.38
CA THR A 15 -1.96 -28.05 -28.82
C THR A 15 -2.38 -27.03 -27.77
N ARG A 16 -1.44 -26.22 -27.28
CA ARG A 16 -1.67 -25.22 -26.24
C ARG A 16 -1.89 -23.80 -26.79
N LEU A 17 -1.71 -23.61 -28.10
CA LEU A 17 -2.01 -22.35 -28.78
C LEU A 17 -3.48 -22.34 -29.22
N SER A 18 -4.02 -21.14 -29.46
CA SER A 18 -5.33 -20.99 -30.09
C SER A 18 -5.32 -21.55 -31.52
N LEU A 19 -6.51 -21.80 -32.07
CA LEU A 19 -6.63 -22.31 -33.45
C LEU A 19 -6.05 -21.32 -34.47
N GLU A 20 -6.29 -20.02 -34.27
CA GLU A 20 -5.82 -18.93 -35.13
C GLU A 20 -4.28 -18.85 -35.15
N GLU A 21 -3.65 -18.76 -33.97
CA GLU A 21 -2.18 -18.72 -33.85
C GLU A 21 -1.51 -19.97 -34.45
N ARG A 22 -2.18 -21.12 -34.31
CA ARG A 22 -1.66 -22.38 -34.84
C ARG A 22 -1.76 -22.41 -36.37
N GLU A 23 -2.84 -21.90 -36.96
CA GLU A 23 -2.99 -21.79 -38.41
C GLU A 23 -1.94 -20.84 -38.99
N ASP A 24 -1.74 -19.68 -38.37
CA ASP A 24 -0.72 -18.71 -38.78
C ASP A 24 0.68 -19.33 -38.81
N ILE A 25 1.08 -20.02 -37.74
CA ILE A 25 2.39 -20.70 -37.68
C ILE A 25 2.50 -21.76 -38.79
N LEU A 26 1.45 -22.55 -39.01
CA LEU A 26 1.49 -23.59 -40.04
C LEU A 26 1.60 -22.99 -41.45
N GLN A 27 0.94 -21.86 -41.70
CA GLN A 27 1.00 -21.12 -42.94
C GLN A 27 2.41 -20.59 -43.22
N ASP A 28 3.09 -20.03 -42.22
CA ASP A 28 4.48 -19.55 -42.36
C ASP A 28 5.44 -20.67 -42.80
N TYR A 29 5.32 -21.85 -42.17
CA TYR A 29 6.14 -23.00 -42.53
C TYR A 29 5.75 -23.56 -43.92
N GLU A 30 4.46 -23.54 -44.27
CA GLU A 30 3.98 -23.92 -45.60
C GLU A 30 4.59 -23.03 -46.69
N GLU A 31 4.58 -21.72 -46.52
CA GLU A 31 5.21 -20.75 -47.43
C GLU A 31 6.74 -20.96 -47.50
N TYR A 32 7.38 -21.27 -46.37
CA TYR A 32 8.82 -21.59 -46.36
C TYR A 32 9.17 -22.81 -47.23
N PHE A 33 8.35 -23.86 -47.18
CA PHE A 33 8.52 -25.03 -48.05
C PHE A 33 8.33 -24.65 -49.52
N GLU A 34 7.34 -23.81 -49.85
CA GLU A 34 7.10 -23.36 -51.22
C GLU A 34 8.27 -22.57 -51.80
N ILE A 35 8.78 -21.58 -51.06
CA ILE A 35 9.96 -20.79 -51.45
C ILE A 35 11.20 -21.70 -51.63
N GLY A 36 11.34 -22.72 -50.79
CA GLY A 36 12.45 -23.67 -50.90
C GLY A 36 12.36 -24.52 -52.18
N MET A 37 11.16 -24.95 -52.53
CA MET A 37 10.89 -25.74 -53.74
C MET A 37 11.08 -24.91 -55.01
N GLU A 38 10.67 -23.64 -55.02
CA GLU A 38 10.93 -22.71 -56.13
C GLU A 38 12.43 -22.50 -56.38
N LYS A 39 13.24 -22.56 -55.31
CA LYS A 39 14.71 -22.51 -55.39
C LYS A 39 15.36 -23.83 -55.80
N GLY A 40 14.56 -24.82 -56.19
CA GLY A 40 15.02 -26.13 -56.67
C GLY A 40 15.49 -27.09 -55.58
N LYS A 41 15.20 -26.81 -54.30
CA LYS A 41 15.48 -27.76 -53.21
C LYS A 41 14.39 -28.81 -53.13
N SER A 42 14.74 -30.01 -52.68
CA SER A 42 13.76 -31.03 -52.33
C SER A 42 13.14 -30.78 -50.96
N GLU A 43 11.91 -31.26 -50.74
CA GLU A 43 11.24 -31.15 -49.43
C GLU A 43 12.06 -31.75 -48.29
N GLN A 44 12.81 -32.82 -48.56
CA GLN A 44 13.66 -33.48 -47.58
C GLN A 44 14.83 -32.58 -47.15
N GLU A 45 15.44 -31.84 -48.08
CA GLU A 45 16.50 -30.87 -47.78
C GLU A 45 15.98 -29.69 -46.98
N ILE A 46 14.78 -29.19 -47.33
CA ILE A 46 14.12 -28.10 -46.61
C ILE A 46 13.80 -28.54 -45.17
N SER A 47 13.18 -29.71 -45.02
CA SER A 47 12.88 -30.29 -43.71
C SER A 47 14.14 -30.52 -42.87
N THR A 48 15.25 -30.94 -43.48
CA THR A 48 16.52 -31.15 -42.78
C THR A 48 17.11 -29.82 -42.31
N SER A 49 16.95 -28.77 -43.11
CA SER A 49 17.38 -27.40 -42.76
C SER A 49 16.54 -26.81 -41.62
N LEU A 50 15.24 -27.10 -41.60
CA LEU A 50 14.31 -26.67 -40.54
C LEU A 50 14.52 -27.41 -39.21
N GLY A 51 14.91 -28.68 -39.26
CA GLY A 51 15.17 -29.49 -38.07
C GLY A 51 13.93 -30.25 -37.56
N ASN A 52 13.80 -30.40 -36.23
CA ASN A 52 12.77 -31.25 -35.62
C ASN A 52 11.51 -30.45 -35.24
N PRO A 53 10.32 -30.74 -35.81
CA PRO A 53 9.06 -30.07 -35.48
C PRO A 53 8.73 -30.00 -33.98
N LYS A 54 9.05 -31.05 -33.22
CA LYS A 54 8.79 -31.11 -31.77
C LYS A 54 9.70 -30.19 -30.96
N GLN A 55 10.90 -29.91 -31.47
CA GLN A 55 11.83 -28.98 -30.83
C GLN A 55 11.41 -27.54 -31.13
N ILE A 56 11.05 -27.26 -32.37
CA ILE A 56 10.47 -25.98 -32.81
C ILE A 56 9.25 -25.63 -31.96
N SER A 57 8.30 -26.57 -31.80
CA SER A 57 7.12 -26.34 -30.97
C SER A 57 7.48 -26.07 -29.50
N LYS A 58 8.51 -26.71 -28.94
CA LYS A 58 8.94 -26.46 -27.56
C LYS A 58 9.51 -25.05 -27.40
N GLU A 59 10.25 -24.58 -28.38
CA GLU A 59 10.82 -23.23 -28.40
C GLU A 59 9.72 -22.17 -28.52
N LEU A 60 8.79 -22.34 -29.46
CA LEU A 60 7.60 -21.50 -29.60
C LEU A 60 6.78 -21.44 -28.30
N MET A 61 6.52 -22.60 -27.69
CA MET A 61 5.77 -22.67 -26.42
C MET A 61 6.51 -22.05 -25.25
N ALA A 62 7.85 -22.13 -25.21
CA ALA A 62 8.66 -21.50 -24.16
C ALA A 62 8.52 -19.97 -24.23
N THR A 63 8.58 -19.39 -25.43
CA THR A 63 8.40 -17.96 -25.66
C THR A 63 6.97 -17.51 -25.33
N TYR A 64 5.96 -18.32 -25.69
CA TYR A 64 4.55 -18.06 -25.36
C TYR A 64 4.29 -18.04 -23.85
N HIS A 65 4.87 -18.99 -23.11
CA HIS A 65 4.73 -19.04 -21.65
C HIS A 65 5.40 -17.84 -20.96
N LEU A 66 6.51 -17.33 -21.48
CA LEU A 66 7.14 -16.12 -20.94
C LEU A 66 6.28 -14.86 -21.17
N GLY A 67 5.65 -14.73 -22.33
CA GLY A 67 4.75 -13.59 -22.64
C GLY A 67 3.46 -13.57 -21.81
N GLN A 68 2.92 -14.72 -21.39
CA GLN A 68 1.73 -14.77 -20.54
C GLN A 68 2.00 -14.44 -19.07
N VAL A 69 3.22 -14.68 -18.57
CA VAL A 69 3.56 -14.37 -17.16
C VAL A 69 3.48 -12.86 -16.90
N GLU A 70 3.79 -12.03 -17.89
CA GLU A 70 3.63 -10.56 -17.83
C GLU A 70 2.16 -10.10 -17.81
N GLN A 71 1.21 -10.90 -18.31
CA GLN A 71 -0.21 -10.52 -18.38
C GLN A 71 -1.04 -10.92 -17.14
N THR A 72 -0.43 -11.51 -16.11
CA THR A 72 -1.15 -11.97 -14.91
C THR A 72 -1.58 -10.85 -13.95
N THR A 73 -1.23 -9.59 -14.22
CA THR A 73 -1.79 -8.42 -13.53
C THR A 73 -2.93 -7.80 -14.35
N SER A 74 -4.10 -8.44 -14.33
CA SER A 74 -5.32 -7.83 -14.91
C SER A 74 -5.51 -6.42 -14.34
N ALA A 75 -5.81 -5.43 -15.19
CA ALA A 75 -6.05 -4.05 -14.78
C ALA A 75 -7.09 -3.94 -13.64
N ALA A 76 -8.06 -4.87 -13.58
CA ALA A 76 -9.03 -4.96 -12.50
C ALA A 76 -8.40 -5.35 -11.15
N ASN A 77 -7.36 -6.19 -11.14
CA ASN A 77 -6.62 -6.57 -9.93
C ASN A 77 -5.80 -5.38 -9.42
N VAL A 78 -5.15 -4.65 -10.32
CA VAL A 78 -4.40 -3.43 -10.00
C VAL A 78 -5.34 -2.35 -9.48
N MET A 79 -6.47 -2.11 -10.14
CA MET A 79 -7.49 -1.15 -9.70
C MET A 79 -8.03 -1.49 -8.29
N ARG A 80 -8.32 -2.76 -8.01
CA ARG A 80 -8.72 -3.20 -6.66
C ARG A 80 -7.64 -2.97 -5.63
N ALA A 81 -6.37 -3.24 -5.95
CA ALA A 81 -5.25 -2.96 -5.05
C ALA A 81 -5.10 -1.46 -4.77
N VAL A 82 -5.25 -0.61 -5.79
CA VAL A 82 -5.23 0.86 -5.64
C VAL A 82 -6.35 1.34 -4.72
N TRP A 83 -7.59 0.89 -4.93
CA TRP A 83 -8.71 1.22 -4.05
C TRP A 83 -8.49 0.73 -2.62
N ALA A 84 -7.93 -0.48 -2.44
CA ALA A 84 -7.61 -1.00 -1.12
C ALA A 84 -6.55 -0.14 -0.42
N VAL A 85 -5.49 0.28 -1.12
CA VAL A 85 -4.44 1.15 -0.55
C VAL A 85 -4.99 2.53 -0.19
N ILE A 86 -5.79 3.15 -1.06
CA ILE A 86 -6.44 4.43 -0.79
C ILE A 86 -7.38 4.31 0.41
N GLY A 87 -8.22 3.27 0.41
CA GLY A 87 -9.17 2.98 1.49
C GLY A 87 -8.46 2.72 2.82
N LEU A 88 -7.38 1.93 2.82
CA LEU A 88 -6.55 1.67 4.00
C LEU A 88 -5.87 2.95 4.49
N GLY A 89 -5.40 3.81 3.59
CA GLY A 89 -4.82 5.10 3.92
C GLY A 89 -5.82 6.03 4.61
N PHE A 90 -7.03 6.18 4.06
CA PHE A 90 -8.11 6.96 4.65
C PHE A 90 -8.60 6.36 5.98
N PHE A 91 -8.79 5.05 6.03
CA PHE A 91 -9.18 4.34 7.24
C PHE A 91 -8.16 4.56 8.36
N ASN A 92 -6.86 4.42 8.06
CA ASN A 92 -5.78 4.68 9.00
C ASN A 92 -5.78 6.15 9.47
N LEU A 93 -6.01 7.11 8.55
CA LEU A 93 -6.14 8.51 8.92
C LEU A 93 -7.26 8.72 9.94
N VAL A 94 -8.48 8.26 9.66
CA VAL A 94 -9.59 8.50 10.59
C VAL A 94 -9.39 7.76 11.92
N ILE A 95 -9.01 6.49 11.87
CA ILE A 95 -8.94 5.62 13.05
C ILE A 95 -7.73 5.92 13.94
N VAL A 96 -6.60 6.35 13.37
CA VAL A 96 -5.39 6.64 14.14
C VAL A 96 -5.22 8.12 14.39
N LEU A 97 -5.35 8.97 13.36
CA LEU A 97 -5.16 10.42 13.52
C LEU A 97 -6.32 11.05 14.31
N GLY A 98 -7.56 10.60 14.10
CA GLY A 98 -8.74 11.13 14.79
C GLY A 98 -8.61 11.07 16.31
N PRO A 99 -8.43 9.89 16.92
CA PRO A 99 -8.21 9.75 18.35
C PRO A 99 -6.95 10.49 18.85
N PHE A 100 -5.90 10.57 18.03
CA PHE A 100 -4.69 11.31 18.40
C PHE A 100 -4.95 12.83 18.52
N ILE A 101 -5.67 13.42 17.58
CA ILE A 101 -6.09 14.82 17.64
C ILE A 101 -7.01 15.04 18.84
N ALA A 102 -7.97 14.15 19.07
CA ALA A 102 -8.87 14.23 20.22
C ALA A 102 -8.09 14.21 21.54
N LEU A 103 -7.08 13.34 21.66
CA LEU A 103 -6.22 13.26 22.83
C LEU A 103 -5.45 14.56 23.07
N ILE A 104 -4.86 15.16 22.02
CA ILE A 104 -4.19 16.46 22.11
C ILE A 104 -5.19 17.54 22.55
N GLY A 105 -6.40 17.53 21.98
CA GLY A 105 -7.47 18.45 22.34
C GLY A 105 -7.82 18.38 23.83
N VAL A 106 -7.95 17.17 24.39
CA VAL A 106 -8.18 16.97 25.84
C VAL A 106 -7.03 17.52 26.67
N VAL A 107 -5.77 17.32 26.26
CA VAL A 107 -4.61 17.84 26.98
C VAL A 107 -4.60 19.37 26.97
N ILE A 108 -4.85 19.98 25.82
CA ILE A 108 -4.92 21.45 25.69
C ILE A 108 -6.07 22.01 26.54
N ALA A 109 -7.26 21.42 26.44
CA ALA A 109 -8.44 21.85 27.20
C ALA A 109 -8.20 21.73 28.72
N GLY A 110 -7.55 20.66 29.17
CA GLY A 110 -7.20 20.46 30.57
C GLY A 110 -6.25 21.55 31.09
N TRP A 111 -5.18 21.86 30.35
CA TRP A 111 -4.25 22.94 30.71
C TRP A 111 -4.91 24.31 30.65
N ALA A 112 -5.70 24.60 29.61
CA ALA A 112 -6.42 25.86 29.48
C ALA A 112 -7.39 26.07 30.66
N SER A 113 -8.11 25.03 31.06
CA SER A 113 -9.02 25.08 32.22
C SER A 113 -8.26 25.33 33.53
N ALA A 114 -7.13 24.63 33.73
CA ALA A 114 -6.29 24.84 34.90
C ALA A 114 -5.78 26.29 35.00
N ILE A 115 -5.25 26.83 33.90
CA ILE A 115 -4.75 28.21 33.82
C ILE A 115 -5.89 29.20 34.08
N ALA A 116 -7.03 29.04 33.41
CA ALA A 116 -8.18 29.92 33.59
C ALA A 116 -8.64 29.99 35.05
N PHE A 117 -8.68 28.84 35.73
CA PHE A 117 -9.09 28.77 37.13
C PHE A 117 -8.05 29.34 38.09
N ILE A 118 -6.77 29.08 37.87
CA ILE A 118 -5.66 29.68 38.64
C ILE A 118 -5.69 31.21 38.51
N LEU A 119 -6.04 31.72 37.34
CA LEU A 119 -6.13 33.16 37.09
C LEU A 119 -7.43 33.81 37.57
N ALA A 120 -8.43 33.02 38.01
CA ALA A 120 -9.72 33.56 38.44
C ALA A 120 -9.64 34.68 39.51
N PRO A 121 -8.75 34.62 40.53
CA PRO A 121 -8.61 35.70 41.50
C PRO A 121 -8.20 37.05 40.89
N PHE A 122 -7.45 37.06 39.78
CA PHE A 122 -7.08 38.30 39.10
C PHE A 122 -8.28 39.00 38.48
N GLY A 123 -9.30 38.25 38.04
CA GLY A 123 -10.57 38.82 37.58
C GLY A 123 -11.31 39.56 38.70
N VAL A 124 -11.25 39.03 39.93
CA VAL A 124 -11.86 39.70 41.09
C VAL A 124 -11.11 40.99 41.45
N LEU A 125 -9.78 41.03 41.31
CA LEU A 125 -9.00 42.26 41.49
C LEU A 125 -9.40 43.36 40.49
N PHE A 126 -9.75 42.98 39.26
CA PHE A 126 -10.29 43.93 38.28
C PHE A 126 -11.66 44.47 38.72
N ASN A 127 -12.57 43.60 39.17
CA ASN A 127 -13.88 44.02 39.70
C ASN A 127 -13.74 44.96 40.92
N LEU A 128 -12.74 44.72 41.77
CA LEU A 128 -12.39 45.61 42.88
C LEU A 128 -11.98 47.00 42.40
N ALA A 129 -11.14 47.08 41.36
CA ALA A 129 -10.64 48.35 40.82
C ALA A 129 -11.74 49.24 40.23
N ILE A 130 -12.79 48.64 39.66
CA ILE A 130 -13.94 49.36 39.08
C ILE A 130 -15.08 49.60 40.08
N GLY A 131 -14.90 49.23 41.36
CA GLY A 131 -15.88 49.46 42.42
C GLY A 131 -17.03 48.44 42.50
N ASN A 132 -16.98 47.34 41.74
CA ASN A 132 -18.00 46.28 41.70
C ASN A 132 -17.59 45.05 42.54
N PHE A 133 -16.95 45.27 43.70
CA PHE A 133 -16.47 44.17 44.52
C PHE A 133 -17.61 43.44 45.24
N GLN A 134 -17.64 42.11 45.12
CA GLN A 134 -18.46 41.25 45.95
C GLN A 134 -17.59 40.23 46.68
N LEU A 135 -17.77 40.13 48.01
CA LEU A 135 -17.01 39.18 48.83
C LEU A 135 -17.23 37.73 48.39
N PHE A 136 -18.45 37.42 47.93
CA PHE A 136 -18.79 36.10 47.39
C PHE A 136 -17.93 35.73 46.17
N ASP A 137 -17.70 36.67 45.23
CA ASP A 137 -16.86 36.46 44.05
C ASP A 137 -15.42 36.13 44.44
N LEU A 138 -14.89 36.78 45.49
CA LEU A 138 -13.56 36.49 46.01
C LEU A 138 -13.48 35.05 46.55
N PHE A 139 -14.44 34.64 47.38
CA PHE A 139 -14.47 33.27 47.91
C PHE A 139 -14.58 32.24 46.79
N PHE A 140 -15.44 32.48 45.79
CA PHE A 140 -15.62 31.59 44.66
C PHE A 140 -14.36 31.50 43.79
N ALA A 141 -13.72 32.63 43.50
CA ALA A 141 -12.48 32.68 42.72
C ALA A 141 -11.30 31.99 43.42
N LEU A 142 -11.19 32.12 44.76
CA LEU A 142 -10.19 31.38 45.54
C LEU A 142 -10.46 29.86 45.51
N GLY A 143 -11.72 29.45 45.60
CA GLY A 143 -12.13 28.05 45.44
C GLY A 143 -11.78 27.50 44.06
N LEU A 144 -12.09 28.24 42.99
CA LEU A 144 -11.70 27.89 41.62
C LEU A 144 -10.18 27.80 41.46
N CYS A 145 -9.43 28.74 42.02
CA CYS A 145 -7.96 28.72 41.98
C CYS A 145 -7.41 27.43 42.60
N GLY A 146 -7.93 27.03 43.77
CA GLY A 146 -7.57 25.76 44.40
C GLY A 146 -7.84 24.56 43.50
N ILE A 147 -9.03 24.49 42.87
CA ILE A 147 -9.37 23.44 41.90
C ILE A 147 -8.42 23.49 40.69
N GLY A 148 -8.10 24.67 40.18
CA GLY A 148 -7.18 24.88 39.07
C GLY A 148 -5.78 24.32 39.35
N ILE A 149 -5.27 24.49 40.57
CA ILE A 149 -3.99 23.90 41.01
C ILE A 149 -4.05 22.37 41.00
N PHE A 150 -5.14 21.77 41.51
CA PHE A 150 -5.32 20.31 41.47
C PHE A 150 -5.41 19.78 40.04
N ILE A 151 -6.12 20.49 39.15
CA ILE A 151 -6.16 20.15 37.72
C ILE A 151 -4.75 20.24 37.12
N ALA A 152 -4.00 21.31 37.38
CA ALA A 152 -2.63 21.47 36.87
C ALA A 152 -1.71 20.33 37.34
N MET A 153 -1.79 19.94 38.61
CA MET A 153 -1.02 18.83 39.17
C MET A 153 -1.37 17.50 38.49
N GLY A 154 -2.67 17.21 38.31
CA GLY A 154 -3.14 16.03 37.58
C GLY A 154 -2.69 16.05 36.12
N MET A 155 -2.78 17.20 35.45
CA MET A 155 -2.36 17.39 34.06
C MET A 155 -0.86 17.21 33.85
N PHE A 156 -0.03 17.58 34.82
CA PHE A 156 1.41 17.34 34.76
C PHE A 156 1.71 15.83 34.71
N VAL A 157 1.05 15.04 35.57
CA VAL A 157 1.19 13.58 35.58
C VAL A 157 0.63 12.96 34.30
N ALA A 158 -0.58 13.37 33.88
CA ALA A 158 -1.23 12.86 32.68
C ALA A 158 -0.38 13.13 31.42
N THR A 159 0.10 14.36 31.24
CA THR A 159 0.95 14.75 30.11
C THR A 159 2.28 13.99 30.13
N SER A 160 2.89 13.79 31.31
CA SER A 160 4.11 13.00 31.46
C SER A 160 3.89 11.51 31.10
N ALA A 161 2.76 10.93 31.52
CA ALA A 161 2.43 9.55 31.19
C ALA A 161 2.20 9.36 29.69
N LEU A 162 1.44 10.27 29.06
CA LEU A 162 1.18 10.25 27.63
C LEU A 162 2.46 10.39 26.80
N THR A 163 3.32 11.35 27.14
CA THR A 163 4.60 11.55 26.43
C THR A 163 5.54 10.36 26.58
N LYS A 164 5.68 9.78 27.78
CA LYS A 164 6.46 8.55 27.99
C LYS A 164 5.90 7.37 27.22
N GLY A 165 4.57 7.20 27.21
CA GLY A 165 3.89 6.17 26.42
C GLY A 165 4.15 6.31 24.92
N PHE A 166 4.05 7.54 24.40
CA PHE A 166 4.35 7.85 23.00
C PHE A 166 5.80 7.56 22.63
N ILE A 167 6.77 7.96 23.46
CA ILE A 167 8.19 7.65 23.24
C ILE A 167 8.42 6.14 23.24
N ARG A 168 7.78 5.39 24.14
CA ARG A 168 7.89 3.92 24.18
C ARG A 168 7.33 3.29 22.90
N TYR A 169 6.19 3.76 22.43
CA TYR A 169 5.59 3.33 21.16
C TYR A 169 6.50 3.60 19.96
N LEU A 170 7.07 4.81 19.86
CA LEU A 170 8.02 5.15 18.79
C LEU A 170 9.28 4.26 18.84
N LYS A 171 9.84 4.04 20.03
CA LYS A 171 10.99 3.15 20.21
C LYS A 171 10.67 1.71 19.80
N PHE A 172 9.49 1.20 20.16
CA PHE A 172 9.02 -0.12 19.76
C PHE A 172 8.94 -0.25 18.24
N ASN A 173 8.26 0.68 17.56
CA ASN A 173 8.17 0.67 16.09
C ASN A 173 9.54 0.79 15.41
N ALA A 174 10.40 1.70 15.88
CA ALA A 174 11.75 1.84 15.33
C ALA A 174 12.58 0.56 15.54
N SER A 175 12.39 -0.14 16.66
CA SER A 175 13.08 -1.40 16.93
C SER A 175 12.59 -2.56 16.06
N LEU A 176 11.31 -2.60 15.70
CA LEU A 176 10.78 -3.59 14.76
C LEU A 176 11.36 -3.41 13.36
N VAL A 177 11.41 -2.17 12.87
CA VAL A 177 11.99 -1.87 11.55
C VAL A 177 13.49 -2.18 11.50
N LYS A 178 14.24 -1.87 12.56
CA LYS A 178 15.68 -2.16 12.64
C LYS A 178 15.99 -3.64 12.95
N GLY A 179 15.09 -4.34 13.65
CA GLY A 179 15.21 -5.76 13.97
C GLY A 179 14.89 -6.68 12.79
N GLY A 180 14.02 -6.25 11.87
CA GLY A 180 13.74 -6.96 10.63
C GLY A 180 14.93 -7.05 9.66
N LEU A 181 15.86 -6.09 9.74
CA LEU A 181 17.05 -6.02 8.87
C LEU A 181 18.23 -6.90 9.32
N LYS A 182 18.12 -7.62 10.44
CA LYS A 182 19.19 -8.48 10.97
C LYS A 182 18.98 -9.98 10.69
N ASN A 183 17.84 -10.35 10.12
CA ASN A 183 17.44 -11.75 9.91
C ASN A 183 17.27 -12.14 8.44
N ASP A 184 17.74 -11.30 7.52
CA ASP A 184 17.94 -11.62 6.09
C ASP A 184 19.44 -11.57 5.77
#